data_AF-A0A8H8MLU8-F1
#
_entry.id   AF-A0A8H8MLU8-F1
#
_cell.length_a   1.000
_cell.length_b   1.000
_cell.length_c   1.000
_cell.angle_alpha   90.00
_cell.angle_beta   90.00
_cell.angle_gamma   90.00
#
_symmetry.space_group_name_H-M   'P 1'
#
loop_
_entity.id
_entity.type
_entity.pdbx_description
1 polymer ?
#
loop_
_entity_poly.entity_id
_entity_poly.type
_entity_poly.pdbx_seq_one_letter_code
_entity_poly.pdbx_strand_id
1 'polypeptide(L)'
;MVRQNRRILLLVDNAPSHRHSPDKYPNVRIESLAPNLTAWVQPMDAGVVRCFKARYQNEFTQLALQRDNKGVEKIYHIDQLAGMRLASSAWKTVTAATIANCWRHARLAPSAVSDDSTPAFEEEEAANRQADALRSEAETHPRMMELEF
;
A
#
# COMPACT_ATOMS: atom_id res chain seq x y z
N MET A 1 22.34 -14.04 -5.82
CA MET A 1 22.11 -14.51 -4.44
C MET A 1 23.11 -15.60 -4.05
N VAL A 2 22.96 -16.85 -4.50
CA VAL A 2 23.88 -17.96 -4.15
C VAL A 2 25.32 -17.72 -4.62
N ARG A 3 25.52 -17.42 -5.92
CA ARG A 3 26.85 -17.14 -6.50
C ARG A 3 27.56 -15.92 -5.91
N GLN A 4 26.82 -15.03 -5.25
CA GLN A 4 27.34 -13.82 -4.60
C GLN A 4 27.41 -13.97 -3.07
N ASN A 5 27.10 -15.16 -2.53
CA ASN A 5 27.00 -15.45 -1.11
C ASN A 5 26.12 -14.46 -0.30
N ARG A 6 25.10 -13.88 -0.95
CA ARG A 6 24.13 -13.00 -0.28
C ARG A 6 23.10 -13.86 0.46
N ARG A 7 22.82 -13.50 1.71
CA ARG A 7 21.79 -14.11 2.54
C ARG A 7 20.60 -13.17 2.65
N ILE A 8 19.39 -13.70 2.51
CA ILE A 8 18.14 -12.94 2.61
C ILE A 8 17.40 -13.41 3.87
N LEU A 9 16.87 -12.46 4.62
CA LEU A 9 15.85 -12.72 5.64
C LEU A 9 14.49 -12.31 5.08
N LEU A 10 13.54 -13.25 5.02
CA LEU A 10 12.17 -13.00 4.64
C LEU A 10 11.29 -13.09 5.90
N LEU A 11 10.66 -11.98 6.26
CA LEU A 11 9.72 -11.92 7.37
C LEU A 11 8.30 -12.12 6.84
N VAL A 12 7.56 -13.05 7.43
CA VAL A 12 6.17 -13.39 7.03
C VAL A 12 5.25 -13.40 8.24
N ASP A 13 3.94 -13.21 8.02
CA ASP A 13 2.96 -13.48 9.06
C ASP A 13 2.84 -14.99 9.34
N ASN A 14 2.08 -15.35 10.38
CA ASN A 14 1.88 -16.74 10.77
C ASN A 14 0.73 -17.43 10.00
N ALA A 15 0.41 -16.99 8.77
CA ALA A 15 -0.63 -17.62 7.97
C ALA A 15 -0.29 -19.09 7.65
N PRO A 16 -1.26 -20.03 7.66
CA PRO A 16 -1.01 -21.44 7.35
C PRO A 16 -0.39 -21.68 5.97
N SER A 17 -0.65 -20.80 5.01
CA SER A 17 -0.05 -20.83 3.66
C SER A 17 1.46 -20.59 3.65
N HIS A 18 2.05 -20.04 4.72
CA HIS A 18 3.48 -19.76 4.83
C HIS A 18 4.28 -20.89 5.48
N ARG A 19 3.64 -22.02 5.81
CA ARG A 19 4.33 -23.22 6.27
C ARG A 19 5.32 -23.68 5.20
N HIS A 20 6.58 -23.80 5.56
CA HIS A 20 7.67 -24.12 4.65
C HIS A 20 8.65 -25.11 5.27
N SER A 21 9.50 -25.71 4.42
CA SER A 21 10.61 -26.56 4.85
C SER A 21 11.90 -25.75 4.72
N PRO A 22 12.59 -25.39 5.84
CA PRO A 22 13.77 -24.53 5.81
C PRO A 22 14.89 -25.03 4.89
N ASP A 23 15.05 -26.36 4.76
CA ASP A 23 16.11 -27.00 3.96
C ASP A 23 16.01 -26.74 2.45
N LYS A 24 14.88 -26.19 1.97
CA LYS A 24 14.67 -25.93 0.54
C LYS A 24 15.40 -24.70 0.02
N TYR A 25 15.86 -23.79 0.89
CA TYR A 25 16.38 -22.48 0.48
C TYR A 25 17.71 -22.13 1.18
N PRO A 26 18.88 -22.53 0.65
CA PRO A 26 20.16 -22.41 1.36
C PRO A 26 20.61 -20.97 1.64
N ASN A 27 20.05 -19.98 0.93
CA ASN A 27 20.41 -18.57 1.06
C ASN A 27 19.24 -17.69 1.54
N VAL A 28 18.09 -18.27 1.85
CA VAL A 28 16.90 -17.54 2.32
C VAL A 28 16.48 -18.12 3.66
N ARG A 29 16.57 -17.30 4.70
CA ARG A 29 15.99 -17.62 6.01
C ARG A 29 14.60 -16.99 6.06
N ILE A 30 13.58 -17.81 6.30
CA ILE A 30 12.21 -17.34 6.45
C ILE A 30 11.87 -17.38 7.94
N GLU A 31 11.42 -16.26 8.50
CA GLU A 31 11.03 -16.15 9.91
C GLU A 31 9.59 -15.65 9.99
N SER A 32 8.79 -16.35 10.78
CA SER A 32 7.41 -15.96 11.06
C SER A 32 7.39 -14.95 12.21
N LEU A 33 6.62 -13.87 12.03
CA LEU A 33 6.36 -12.91 13.09
C LEU A 33 5.48 -13.55 14.17
N ALA A 34 5.69 -13.16 15.43
CA ALA A 34 4.87 -13.66 16.52
C ALA A 34 3.40 -13.26 16.34
N PRO A 35 2.45 -14.09 16.77
CA PRO A 35 1.03 -13.75 16.74
C PRO A 35 0.77 -12.41 17.43
N ASN A 36 -0.14 -11.61 16.89
CA ASN A 36 -0.57 -10.30 17.42
C ASN A 36 0.47 -9.16 17.39
N LEU A 37 1.67 -9.37 16.84
CA LEU A 37 2.66 -8.30 16.66
C LEU A 37 2.70 -7.72 15.23
N THR A 38 1.92 -8.28 14.31
CA THR A 38 1.95 -7.93 12.88
C THR A 38 1.66 -6.45 12.63
N ALA A 39 0.64 -5.87 13.26
CA ALA A 39 0.33 -4.44 13.11
C ALA A 39 1.48 -3.50 13.54
N TRP A 40 2.38 -3.96 14.42
CA TRP A 40 3.45 -3.13 14.99
C TRP A 40 4.82 -3.39 14.35
N VAL A 41 5.10 -4.64 14.00
CA VAL A 41 6.42 -5.08 13.52
C VAL A 41 6.41 -5.39 12.02
N GLN A 42 5.26 -5.61 11.39
CA GLN A 42 5.23 -5.94 9.96
C GLN A 42 5.24 -4.64 9.13
N PRO A 43 6.32 -4.37 8.34
CA PRO A 43 6.43 -3.12 7.59
C PRO A 43 5.29 -2.90 6.58
N MET A 44 4.73 -4.00 6.07
CA MET A 44 3.56 -3.96 5.18
C MET A 44 2.34 -3.34 5.86
N ASP A 45 2.07 -3.74 7.11
CA ASP A 45 0.96 -3.21 7.91
C ASP A 45 1.30 -1.85 8.55
N ALA A 46 2.59 -1.58 8.78
CA ALA A 46 3.12 -0.33 9.32
C ALA A 46 3.14 0.85 8.33
N GLY A 47 2.44 0.74 7.20
CA GLY A 47 2.17 1.89 6.32
C GLY A 47 2.19 1.60 4.83
N VAL A 48 2.93 0.59 4.35
CA VAL A 48 3.02 0.33 2.90
C VAL A 48 1.66 0.00 2.30
N VAL A 49 0.90 -0.90 2.93
CA VAL A 49 -0.45 -1.27 2.50
C VAL A 49 -1.41 -0.07 2.62
N ARG A 50 -1.24 0.77 3.66
CA ARG A 50 -2.04 1.98 3.85
C ARG A 50 -1.82 2.97 2.71
N CYS A 51 -0.58 3.30 2.38
CA CYS A 51 -0.23 4.22 1.29
C CYS A 51 -0.77 3.71 -0.05
N PHE A 52 -0.57 2.42 -0.33
CA PHE A 52 -1.10 1.76 -1.52
C PHE A 52 -2.64 1.86 -1.61
N LYS A 53 -3.36 1.47 -0.55
CA LYS A 53 -4.83 1.48 -0.52
C LYS A 53 -5.39 2.88 -0.67
N ALA A 54 -4.81 3.87 0.01
CA ALA A 54 -5.24 5.26 -0.10
C ALA A 54 -5.14 5.74 -1.56
N ARG A 55 -4.03 5.46 -2.25
CA ARG A 55 -3.88 5.86 -3.65
C ARG A 55 -4.86 5.14 -4.57
N TYR A 56 -5.02 3.82 -4.39
CA TYR A 56 -5.99 3.04 -5.16
C TYR A 56 -7.41 3.59 -5.00
N GLN A 57 -7.83 3.87 -3.76
CA GLN A 57 -9.15 4.41 -3.45
C GLN A 57 -9.37 5.78 -4.09
N ASN A 58 -8.38 6.69 -4.01
CA ASN A 58 -8.49 8.00 -4.65
C ASN A 58 -8.68 7.91 -6.17
N GLU A 59 -7.89 7.07 -6.85
CA GLU A 59 -8.01 6.88 -8.30
C GLU A 59 -9.32 6.18 -8.69
N PHE A 60 -9.78 5.24 -7.87
CA PHE A 60 -11.08 4.60 -8.06
C PHE A 60 -12.24 5.59 -7.91
N THR A 61 -12.21 6.44 -6.88
CA THR A 61 -13.20 7.50 -6.66
C THR A 61 -13.21 8.50 -7.81
N GLN A 62 -12.03 8.91 -8.29
CA GLN A 62 -11.91 9.77 -9.49
C GLN A 62 -12.55 9.12 -10.71
N LEU A 63 -12.33 7.83 -10.93
CA LEU A 63 -12.92 7.11 -12.05
C LEU A 63 -14.45 7.05 -11.94
N ALA A 64 -14.99 6.78 -10.75
CA ALA A 64 -16.43 6.75 -10.50
C ALA A 64 -17.06 8.12 -10.75
N LEU A 65 -16.45 9.18 -10.23
CA LEU A 65 -16.87 10.57 -10.46
C LEU A 65 -16.87 10.94 -11.95
N GLN A 66 -15.81 10.61 -12.69
CA GLN A 66 -15.73 10.83 -14.15
C GLN A 66 -16.82 10.08 -14.91
N ARG A 67 -17.27 8.93 -14.41
CA ARG A 67 -18.35 8.14 -15.00
C ARG A 67 -19.72 8.74 -14.69
N ASP A 68 -19.92 9.21 -13.46
CA ASP A 68 -21.16 9.91 -13.08
C ASP A 68 -21.36 11.18 -13.91
N ASN A 69 -20.29 11.98 -14.08
CA ASN A 69 -20.26 13.15 -14.96
C ASN A 69 -20.58 12.83 -16.43
N LYS A 70 -20.33 11.58 -16.87
CA LYS A 70 -20.68 11.09 -18.22
C LYS A 70 -22.05 10.43 -18.28
N GLY A 71 -22.81 10.41 -17.18
CA GLY A 71 -24.12 9.78 -17.10
C GLY A 71 -24.10 8.25 -17.14
N VAL A 72 -22.96 7.62 -16.84
CA VAL A 72 -22.87 6.15 -16.74
C VAL A 72 -23.72 5.69 -15.55
N GLU A 73 -24.49 4.61 -15.73
CA GLU A 73 -25.36 4.07 -14.69
C GLU A 73 -24.55 3.38 -13.58
N LYS A 74 -23.72 2.38 -13.94
CA LYS A 74 -22.91 1.61 -12.98
C LYS A 74 -21.53 2.24 -12.76
N ILE A 75 -21.48 3.38 -12.08
CA ILE A 75 -20.27 4.19 -11.91
C ILE A 75 -19.11 3.44 -11.24
N TYR A 76 -19.42 2.53 -10.30
CA TYR A 76 -18.45 1.72 -9.56
C TYR A 76 -18.02 0.44 -10.27
N HIS A 77 -18.68 0.07 -11.38
CA HIS A 77 -18.36 -1.18 -12.06
C HIS A 77 -17.03 -1.09 -12.80
N ILE A 78 -16.08 -1.93 -12.41
CA ILE A 78 -14.78 -2.08 -13.08
C ILE A 78 -14.54 -3.55 -13.39
N ASP A 79 -13.92 -3.82 -14.53
CA ASP A 79 -13.42 -5.16 -14.84
C ASP A 79 -12.07 -5.41 -14.15
N GLN A 80 -11.60 -6.65 -14.23
CA GLN A 80 -10.32 -7.05 -13.62
C GLN A 80 -9.14 -6.27 -14.20
N LEU A 81 -9.16 -5.94 -15.50
CA LEU A 81 -8.07 -5.22 -16.17
C LEU A 81 -7.96 -3.78 -15.65
N ALA A 82 -9.09 -3.08 -15.49
CA ALA A 82 -9.15 -1.77 -14.89
C ALA A 82 -8.68 -1.80 -13.43
N GLY A 83 -9.12 -2.78 -12.64
CA GLY A 83 -8.63 -2.99 -11.27
C GLY A 83 -7.12 -3.20 -11.20
N MET A 84 -6.55 -4.03 -12.07
CA MET A 84 -5.10 -4.24 -12.15
C MET A 84 -4.33 -2.98 -12.56
N ARG A 85 -4.89 -2.16 -13.45
CA ARG A 85 -4.29 -0.88 -13.86
C ARG A 85 -4.27 0.12 -12.70
N LEU A 86 -5.37 0.25 -11.96
CA LEU A 86 -5.45 1.08 -10.75
C LEU A 86 -4.44 0.60 -9.70
N ALA A 87 -4.35 -0.71 -9.45
CA ALA A 87 -3.35 -1.27 -8.55
C ALA A 87 -1.91 -0.99 -9.02
N SER A 88 -1.62 -1.15 -10.31
CA SER A 88 -0.30 -0.84 -10.84
C SER A 88 0.06 0.64 -10.72
N SER A 89 -0.91 1.53 -10.94
CA SER A 89 -0.74 2.98 -10.75
C SER A 89 -0.47 3.32 -9.29
N ALA A 90 -1.30 2.80 -8.37
CA ALA A 90 -1.16 2.99 -6.94
C ALA A 90 0.17 2.46 -6.38
N TRP A 91 0.68 1.34 -6.91
CA TRP A 91 1.98 0.82 -6.47
C TRP A 91 3.14 1.73 -6.85
N LYS A 92 3.06 2.44 -7.99
CA LYS A 92 4.13 3.36 -8.43
C LYS A 92 4.31 4.55 -7.50
N THR A 93 3.30 4.91 -6.70
CA THR A 93 3.40 5.99 -5.72
C THR A 93 4.01 5.53 -4.40
N VAL A 94 4.18 4.22 -4.18
CA VAL A 94 4.89 3.69 -3.01
C VAL A 94 6.38 3.81 -3.27
N THR A 95 6.99 4.87 -2.76
CA THR A 95 8.41 5.16 -3.00
C THR A 95 9.33 4.28 -2.14
N ALA A 96 10.59 4.15 -2.54
CA ALA A 96 11.61 3.51 -1.72
C ALA A 96 11.76 4.18 -0.34
N ALA A 97 11.54 5.50 -0.27
CA ALA A 97 11.56 6.25 0.98
C ALA A 97 10.39 5.87 1.89
N THR A 98 9.16 5.75 1.35
CA THR A 98 7.99 5.24 2.09
C THR A 98 8.26 3.86 2.67
N ILE A 99 8.81 2.94 1.86
CA ILE A 99 9.17 1.60 2.34
C ILE A 99 10.22 1.69 3.46
N ALA A 100 11.31 2.43 3.26
CA ALA A 100 12.35 2.58 4.28
C ALA A 100 11.81 3.19 5.60
N ASN A 101 10.91 4.17 5.50
CA ASN A 101 10.20 4.77 6.64
C ASN A 101 9.39 3.71 7.41
N CYS A 102 8.59 2.89 6.71
CA CYS A 102 7.80 1.82 7.34
C CYS A 102 8.68 0.77 8.04
N TRP A 103 9.81 0.39 7.43
CA TRP A 103 10.76 -0.54 8.05
C TRP A 103 11.43 0.05 9.30
N ARG A 104 11.74 1.35 9.28
CA ARG A 104 12.24 2.07 10.48
C ARG A 104 11.17 2.17 11.56
N HIS A 105 9.93 2.48 11.20
CA HIS A 105 8.81 2.54 12.15
C HIS A 105 8.58 1.19 12.84
N ALA A 106 8.67 0.10 12.07
CA ALA A 106 8.63 -1.28 12.57
C ALA A 106 9.88 -1.70 13.37
N ARG A 107 10.87 -0.81 13.52
CA ARG A 107 12.15 -1.06 14.22
C ARG A 107 12.99 -2.21 13.63
N LEU A 108 12.81 -2.49 12.34
CA LEU A 108 13.53 -3.53 11.60
C LEU A 108 14.65 -2.98 10.71
N ALA A 109 14.79 -1.66 10.63
CA ALA A 109 15.88 -0.98 9.95
C ALA A 109 16.59 0.00 10.90
N PRO A 110 17.90 0.26 10.70
CA PRO A 110 18.63 1.25 11.48
C PRO A 110 17.96 2.63 11.42
N SER A 111 17.93 3.35 12.54
CA SER A 111 17.55 4.76 12.52
C SER A 111 18.55 5.52 11.67
N ALA A 112 18.06 6.33 10.73
CA ALA A 112 18.94 7.25 10.03
C ALA A 112 19.56 8.19 11.09
N VAL A 113 20.88 8.33 11.09
CA VAL A 113 21.54 9.44 11.77
C VAL A 113 20.99 10.69 11.08
N SER A 114 20.41 11.59 11.85
CA SER A 114 19.66 12.77 11.37
C SER A 114 20.31 13.40 10.15
N ASP A 115 19.63 13.31 9.01
CA ASP A 115 19.78 14.29 7.94
C ASP A 115 18.38 14.81 7.66
N ASP A 116 18.24 16.10 7.93
CA ASP A 116 17.06 16.93 7.71
C ASP A 116 16.70 16.88 6.22
N SER A 117 15.47 16.45 5.87
CA SER A 117 14.78 16.66 4.58
C SER A 117 13.50 15.80 4.51
N THR A 118 12.34 16.32 4.88
CA THR A 118 11.31 17.02 4.05
C THR A 118 10.90 16.60 2.61
N PRO A 119 10.72 15.31 2.22
CA PRO A 119 9.83 15.04 1.06
C PRO A 119 8.65 14.10 1.36
N ALA A 120 8.76 13.20 2.34
CA ALA A 120 7.68 12.25 2.64
C ALA A 120 6.43 12.93 3.23
N PHE A 121 6.63 13.97 4.03
CA PHE A 121 5.53 14.77 4.59
C PHE A 121 4.80 15.58 3.51
N GLU A 122 5.53 16.14 2.53
CA GLU A 122 4.93 16.96 1.48
C GLU A 122 4.12 16.10 0.48
N GLU A 123 4.62 14.92 0.10
CA GLU A 123 3.89 13.97 -0.76
C GLU A 123 2.64 13.42 -0.05
N GLU A 124 2.75 13.09 1.24
CA GLU A 124 1.61 12.63 2.05
C GLU A 124 0.56 13.73 2.23
N GLU A 125 0.98 14.97 2.51
CA GLU A 125 0.09 16.11 2.66
C GLU A 125 -0.57 16.54 1.35
N ALA A 126 0.15 16.44 0.21
CA ALA A 126 -0.44 16.62 -1.11
C ALA A 126 -1.46 15.53 -1.46
N ALA A 127 -1.15 14.27 -1.14
CA ALA A 127 -2.08 13.15 -1.32
C ALA A 127 -3.33 13.29 -0.44
N ASN A 128 -3.17 13.75 0.81
CA ASN A 128 -4.28 14.02 1.73
C ASN A 128 -5.15 15.17 1.24
N ARG A 129 -4.56 16.30 0.82
CA ARG A 129 -5.30 17.41 0.20
C ARG A 129 -6.07 16.98 -1.05
N GLN A 130 -5.45 16.14 -1.88
CA GLN A 130 -6.13 15.57 -3.05
C GLN A 130 -7.30 14.67 -2.63
N ALA A 131 -7.12 13.83 -1.60
CA ALA A 131 -8.19 12.98 -1.09
C ALA A 131 -9.36 13.81 -0.54
N ASP A 132 -9.09 14.87 0.20
CA ASP A 132 -10.12 15.76 0.77
C ASP A 132 -10.89 16.50 -0.32
N ALA A 133 -10.19 17.00 -1.35
CA ALA A 133 -10.83 17.65 -2.50
C ALA A 133 -11.76 16.67 -3.25
N LEU A 134 -11.31 15.44 -3.49
CA LEU A 134 -12.12 14.41 -4.13
C LEU A 134 -13.34 14.02 -3.29
N ARG A 135 -13.18 13.96 -1.97
CA ARG A 135 -14.27 13.64 -1.05
C ARG A 135 -15.33 14.74 -1.09
N SER A 136 -14.91 16.00 -1.02
CA SER A 136 -15.82 17.14 -1.12
C SER A 136 -16.57 17.17 -2.46
N GLU A 137 -15.90 16.85 -3.57
CA GLU A 137 -16.54 16.77 -4.88
C GLU A 137 -17.52 15.58 -4.97
N ALA A 138 -17.15 14.42 -4.45
CA ALA A 138 -18.02 13.24 -4.41
C ALA A 138 -19.30 13.49 -3.57
N GLU A 139 -19.22 14.28 -2.49
CA GLU A 139 -20.38 14.66 -1.68
C GLU A 139 -21.41 15.50 -2.45
N THR A 140 -21.00 16.20 -3.52
CA THR A 140 -21.92 16.95 -4.40
C THR A 140 -22.65 16.06 -5.42
N HIS A 141 -22.27 14.78 -5.54
CA HIS A 141 -22.83 13.84 -6.51
C HIS A 141 -23.77 12.82 -5.82
N PRO A 142 -25.10 12.92 -6.01
CA PRO A 142 -26.07 12.10 -5.28
C PRO A 142 -25.86 10.59 -5.44
N ARG A 143 -25.48 10.16 -6.65
CA ARG A 143 -25.23 8.74 -6.99
C ARG A 143 -23.94 8.19 -6.39
N MET A 144 -23.02 9.05 -5.94
CA MET A 144 -21.80 8.59 -5.26
C MET A 144 -22.08 8.16 -3.80
N MET A 145 -23.14 8.68 -3.18
CA MET A 145 -23.53 8.35 -1.79
C MET A 145 -24.41 7.09 -1.68
N GLU A 146 -24.98 6.64 -2.81
CA GLU A 146 -25.73 5.40 -2.92
C GLU A 146 -24.74 4.25 -3.16
N LEU A 147 -24.17 3.73 -2.08
CA LEU A 147 -23.37 2.51 -2.14
C LEU A 147 -24.28 1.34 -2.53
N GLU A 148 -24.37 1.05 -3.83
CA GLU A 148 -24.94 -0.20 -4.34
C GLU A 148 -24.00 -1.36 -3.98
N PHE A 149 -24.19 -1.93 -2.78
CA PHE A 149 -23.65 -3.24 -2.41
C PHE A 149 -24.66 -4.35 -2.71
#